data_AF-A0A6M3XND3-F1
#
_entry.id   AF-A0A6M3XND3-F1
#
_cell.length_a   1.000
_cell.length_b   1.000
_cell.length_c   1.000
_cell.angle_alpha   90.00
_cell.angle_beta   90.00
_cell.angle_gamma   90.00
#
_symmetry.space_group_name_H-M   'P 1'
#
loop_
_entity.id
_entity.type
_entity.pdbx_description
1 polymer ?
#
loop_
_entity_poly.entity_id
_entity_poly.type
_entity_poly.pdbx_seq_one_letter_code
_entity_poly.pdbx_strand_id
1 'polypeptide(L)'
;MNTENAITKIQSDKWLEEAGQFLQEACVEFEKNAVNIAIATDDDKEIAAYFLADIKKLLKEIESRRVQYVTPFNEKVKAANGWCKQYSSRLEAADKSFKAKILAYEKKLADDRRRVEEEARKREEDRLAKLKELEQKEITPEVQQETRQLKDDQVAEQIHLEETKRDKTQHFSGVSTTIKQVWTFEVENVAELPTDYLLPNEPLIRKAVNAGVRTIPGVRIFQKDQLSSRF
;
A
#
# COMPACT_ATOMS: atom_id res chain seq x y z
N MET A 1 -9.60 -6.04 -41.79
CA MET A 1 -9.01 -6.84 -40.69
C MET A 1 -7.99 -7.78 -41.33
N ASN A 2 -6.70 -7.51 -41.12
CA ASN A 2 -5.58 -8.17 -41.80
C ASN A 2 -5.58 -9.68 -41.58
N THR A 3 -5.76 -10.43 -42.67
CA THR A 3 -5.59 -11.89 -42.75
C THR A 3 -4.17 -12.33 -42.36
N GLU A 4 -3.18 -11.46 -42.52
CA GLU A 4 -1.81 -11.69 -42.05
C GLU A 4 -1.73 -11.88 -40.53
N ASN A 5 -2.49 -11.11 -39.73
CA ASN A 5 -2.50 -11.24 -38.27
C ASN A 5 -3.22 -12.52 -37.79
N ALA A 6 -4.15 -13.06 -38.57
CA ALA A 6 -4.81 -14.32 -38.25
C ALA A 6 -3.88 -15.51 -38.51
N ILE A 7 -3.08 -15.47 -39.59
CA ILE A 7 -2.11 -16.52 -39.92
C ILE A 7 -0.97 -16.56 -38.90
N THR A 8 -0.48 -15.41 -38.42
CA THR A 8 0.56 -15.39 -37.37
C THR A 8 0.04 -15.87 -36.02
N LYS A 9 -1.24 -15.62 -35.70
CA LYS A 9 -1.87 -16.05 -34.45
C LYS A 9 -2.25 -17.53 -34.45
N ILE A 10 -2.69 -18.05 -35.60
CA ILE A 10 -2.94 -19.49 -35.78
C ILE A 10 -1.62 -20.28 -35.78
N GLN A 11 -0.52 -19.69 -36.28
CA GLN A 11 0.81 -20.27 -36.14
C GLN A 11 1.36 -20.21 -34.72
N SER A 12 0.93 -19.27 -33.85
CA SER A 12 1.41 -19.15 -32.47
C SER A 12 0.71 -20.05 -31.45
N ASP A 13 -0.47 -20.58 -31.77
CA ASP A 13 -1.24 -21.41 -30.85
C ASP A 13 -1.11 -22.89 -31.21
N LYS A 14 -1.06 -23.20 -32.52
CA LYS A 14 -0.91 -24.57 -33.01
C LYS A 14 0.44 -25.20 -32.68
N TRP A 15 1.53 -24.43 -32.71
CA TRP A 15 2.84 -24.96 -32.31
C TRP A 15 2.95 -25.22 -30.80
N LEU A 16 2.19 -24.52 -29.95
CA LEU A 16 2.18 -24.76 -28.51
C LEU A 16 1.48 -26.09 -28.19
N GLU A 17 0.41 -26.40 -28.91
CA GLU A 17 -0.29 -27.67 -28.80
C GLU A 17 0.57 -28.83 -29.31
N GLU A 18 1.16 -28.70 -30.51
CA GLU A 18 2.04 -29.72 -31.09
C GLU A 18 3.33 -29.92 -30.29
N ALA A 19 3.98 -28.83 -29.86
CA ALA A 19 5.15 -28.91 -28.99
C ALA A 19 4.78 -29.44 -27.60
N GLY A 20 3.60 -29.10 -27.08
CA GLY A 20 3.08 -29.61 -25.82
C GLY A 20 2.91 -31.12 -25.84
N GLN A 21 2.35 -31.67 -26.92
CA GLN A 21 2.22 -33.12 -27.12
C GLN A 21 3.59 -33.82 -27.17
N PHE A 22 4.53 -33.30 -27.98
CA PHE A 22 5.88 -33.84 -28.05
C PHE A 22 6.61 -33.81 -26.70
N LEU A 23 6.50 -32.70 -25.97
CA LEU A 23 7.10 -32.57 -24.64
C LEU A 23 6.46 -33.53 -23.63
N GLN A 24 5.14 -33.73 -23.70
CA GLN A 24 4.43 -34.67 -22.84
C GLN A 24 4.89 -36.10 -23.11
N GLU A 25 5.03 -36.51 -24.37
CA GLU A 25 5.56 -37.82 -24.75
C GLU A 25 7.00 -38.01 -24.24
N ALA A 26 7.86 -37.01 -24.45
CA ALA A 26 9.25 -37.04 -23.97
C ALA A 26 9.33 -37.13 -22.44
N CYS A 27 8.51 -36.38 -21.70
CA CYS A 27 8.43 -36.45 -20.24
C CYS A 27 8.04 -37.85 -19.77
N VAL A 28 6.97 -38.43 -20.33
CA VAL A 28 6.51 -39.78 -19.99
C VAL A 28 7.60 -40.82 -20.26
N GLU A 29 8.34 -40.67 -21.36
CA GLU A 29 9.43 -41.59 -21.69
C GLU A 29 10.60 -41.48 -20.71
N PHE A 30 11.04 -40.26 -20.39
CA PHE A 30 12.08 -40.06 -19.36
C PHE A 30 11.64 -40.53 -17.97
N GLU A 31 10.38 -40.33 -17.59
CA GLU A 31 9.81 -40.84 -16.34
C GLU A 31 9.83 -42.37 -16.29
N LYS A 32 9.40 -43.05 -17.36
CA LYS A 32 9.48 -44.51 -17.47
C LYS A 32 10.92 -45.00 -17.34
N ASN A 33 11.84 -44.37 -18.06
CA ASN A 33 13.25 -44.75 -18.02
C ASN A 33 13.86 -44.51 -16.62
N ALA A 34 13.51 -43.42 -15.95
CA ALA A 34 13.97 -43.14 -14.59
C ALA A 34 13.44 -44.13 -13.55
N VAL A 35 12.20 -44.61 -13.70
CA VAL A 35 11.61 -45.62 -12.80
C VAL A 35 12.18 -47.01 -13.05
N ASN A 36 12.44 -47.36 -14.30
CA ASN A 36 12.82 -48.73 -14.68
C ASN A 36 14.33 -48.98 -14.66
N ILE A 37 15.17 -47.94 -14.71
CA ILE A 37 16.61 -48.12 -14.71
C ILE A 37 17.10 -48.61 -13.34
N ALA A 38 17.70 -49.80 -13.32
CA ALA A 38 18.45 -50.30 -12.18
C ALA A 38 19.94 -50.06 -12.44
N ILE A 39 20.59 -49.25 -11.60
CA ILE A 39 22.01 -48.93 -11.75
C ILE A 39 22.81 -49.93 -10.91
N ALA A 40 23.29 -50.99 -11.54
CA ALA A 40 24.06 -52.06 -10.88
C ALA A 40 25.53 -52.11 -11.36
N THR A 41 25.81 -51.56 -12.53
CA THR A 41 27.12 -51.56 -13.18
C THR A 41 27.58 -50.14 -13.55
N ASP A 42 28.86 -49.99 -13.89
CA ASP A 42 29.39 -48.71 -14.39
C ASP A 42 28.78 -48.34 -15.76
N ASP A 43 28.45 -49.32 -16.61
CA ASP A 43 27.75 -49.07 -17.88
C ASP A 43 26.34 -48.50 -17.64
N ASP A 44 25.59 -49.02 -16.65
CA ASP A 44 24.26 -48.49 -16.28
C ASP A 44 24.36 -47.03 -15.81
N LYS A 45 25.44 -46.71 -15.10
CA LYS A 45 25.71 -45.35 -14.61
C LYS A 45 26.05 -44.41 -15.76
N GLU A 46 26.79 -44.86 -16.78
CA GLU A 46 27.03 -44.06 -17.99
C GLU A 46 25.71 -43.79 -18.75
N ILE A 47 24.86 -44.81 -18.93
CA ILE A 47 23.55 -44.68 -19.56
C ILE A 47 22.67 -43.68 -18.78
N ALA A 48 22.61 -43.79 -17.45
CA ALA A 48 21.89 -42.84 -16.60
C ALA A 48 22.43 -41.41 -16.73
N ALA A 49 23.75 -41.24 -16.87
CA ALA A 49 24.36 -39.94 -17.08
C ALA A 49 23.98 -39.31 -18.44
N TYR A 50 23.85 -40.11 -19.50
CA TYR A 50 23.34 -39.64 -20.79
C TYR A 50 21.87 -39.17 -20.70
N PHE A 51 20.99 -39.95 -20.06
CA PHE A 51 19.61 -39.54 -19.83
C PHE A 51 19.52 -38.23 -19.05
N LEU A 52 20.32 -38.07 -17.99
CA LEU A 52 20.39 -36.82 -17.23
C LEU A 52 20.87 -35.63 -18.10
N ALA A 53 21.80 -35.85 -19.01
CA ALA A 53 22.27 -34.82 -19.93
C ALA A 53 21.15 -34.38 -20.89
N ASP A 54 20.39 -35.33 -21.44
CA ASP A 54 19.31 -35.04 -22.39
C ASP A 54 18.11 -34.37 -21.72
N ILE A 55 17.73 -34.79 -20.51
CA ILE A 55 16.72 -34.10 -19.69
C ILE A 55 17.10 -32.63 -19.51
N LYS A 56 18.37 -32.35 -19.20
CA LYS A 56 18.84 -30.97 -19.02
C LYS A 56 18.84 -30.15 -20.31
N LYS A 57 19.17 -30.75 -21.45
CA LYS A 57 19.06 -30.06 -22.75
C LYS A 57 17.61 -29.70 -23.01
N LEU A 58 16.68 -30.63 -22.79
CA LEU A 58 15.25 -30.40 -22.97
C LEU A 58 14.73 -29.29 -22.06
N LEU A 59 15.12 -29.29 -20.78
CA LEU A 59 14.77 -28.22 -19.83
C LEU A 59 15.29 -26.85 -20.27
N LYS A 60 16.53 -26.77 -20.76
CA LYS A 60 17.10 -25.52 -21.30
C LYS A 60 16.34 -25.03 -22.53
N GLU A 61 15.96 -25.93 -23.42
CA GLU A 61 15.21 -25.59 -24.63
C GLU A 61 13.80 -25.10 -24.30
N ILE A 62 13.09 -25.76 -23.37
CA ILE A 62 11.79 -25.32 -22.86
C ILE A 62 11.88 -23.90 -22.31
N GLU A 63 12.88 -23.62 -21.48
CA GLU A 63 13.06 -22.30 -20.87
C GLU A 63 13.43 -21.24 -21.91
N SER A 64 14.31 -21.56 -22.86
CA SER A 64 14.68 -20.67 -23.97
C SER A 64 13.43 -20.27 -24.78
N ARG A 65 12.59 -21.24 -25.14
CA ARG A 65 11.33 -20.99 -25.86
C ARG A 65 10.35 -20.17 -25.04
N ARG A 66 10.20 -20.47 -23.74
CA ARG A 66 9.38 -19.69 -22.82
C ARG A 66 9.80 -18.23 -22.83
N VAL A 67 11.11 -17.97 -22.70
CA VAL A 67 11.68 -16.62 -22.73
C VAL A 67 11.38 -15.94 -24.07
N GLN A 68 11.66 -16.60 -25.20
CA GLN A 68 11.39 -16.05 -26.53
C GLN A 68 9.91 -15.69 -26.73
N TYR A 69 9.00 -16.55 -26.25
CA TYR A 69 7.56 -16.34 -26.35
C TYR A 69 7.08 -15.20 -25.45
N VAL A 70 7.50 -15.16 -24.19
CA VAL A 70 6.98 -14.19 -23.19
C VAL A 70 7.61 -12.80 -23.31
N THR A 71 8.85 -12.71 -23.81
CA THR A 71 9.60 -11.44 -23.94
C THR A 71 8.81 -10.34 -24.66
N PRO A 72 8.26 -10.54 -25.88
CA PRO A 72 7.54 -9.48 -26.58
C PRO A 72 6.27 -9.02 -25.83
N PHE A 73 5.63 -9.90 -25.06
CA PHE A 73 4.48 -9.51 -24.22
C PHE A 73 4.93 -8.70 -23.01
N ASN A 74 6.02 -9.11 -22.35
CA ASN A 74 6.60 -8.37 -21.24
C ASN A 74 7.04 -6.97 -21.66
N GLU A 75 7.60 -6.82 -22.85
CA GLU A 75 7.96 -5.52 -23.43
C GLU A 75 6.73 -4.62 -23.64
N LYS A 76 5.62 -5.19 -24.16
CA LYS A 76 4.34 -4.46 -24.30
C LYS A 76 3.76 -4.04 -22.96
N VAL A 77 3.77 -4.93 -21.97
CA VAL A 77 3.32 -4.61 -20.60
C VAL A 77 4.17 -3.50 -20.00
N LYS A 78 5.49 -3.58 -20.16
CA LYS A 78 6.42 -2.54 -19.70
C LYS A 78 6.16 -1.19 -20.40
N ALA A 79 5.93 -1.20 -21.70
CA ALA A 79 5.61 0.00 -22.47
C ALA A 79 4.29 0.64 -22.02
N ALA A 80 3.23 -0.16 -21.89
CA ALA A 80 1.93 0.31 -21.41
C ALA A 80 2.02 0.91 -19.99
N ASN A 81 2.70 0.21 -19.08
CA ASN A 81 2.93 0.70 -17.71
C ASN A 81 3.76 1.99 -17.72
N GLY A 82 4.79 2.09 -18.57
CA GLY A 82 5.59 3.31 -18.74
C GLY A 82 4.76 4.49 -19.21
N TRP A 83 3.93 4.29 -20.23
CA TRP A 83 3.01 5.31 -20.75
C TRP A 83 2.00 5.76 -19.69
N CYS A 84 1.35 4.83 -18.99
CA CYS A 84 0.44 5.16 -17.89
C CYS A 84 1.15 5.95 -16.78
N LYS A 85 2.39 5.57 -16.43
CA LYS A 85 3.19 6.22 -15.38
C LYS A 85 3.53 7.68 -15.71
N GLN A 86 3.69 8.01 -16.98
CA GLN A 86 3.96 9.38 -17.45
C GLN A 86 2.87 10.37 -17.03
N TYR A 87 1.60 9.93 -17.01
CA TYR A 87 0.46 10.79 -16.68
C TYR A 87 0.00 10.61 -15.24
N SER A 88 -0.13 9.36 -14.78
CA SER A 88 -0.59 9.05 -13.42
C SER A 88 0.26 9.73 -12.35
N SER A 89 1.59 9.71 -12.48
CA SER A 89 2.48 10.37 -11.50
C SER A 89 2.23 11.88 -11.35
N ARG A 90 1.91 12.58 -12.45
CA ARG A 90 1.59 14.02 -12.42
C ARG A 90 0.22 14.26 -11.80
N LEU A 91 -0.76 13.41 -12.12
CA LEU A 91 -2.10 13.48 -11.55
C LEU A 91 -2.11 13.14 -10.06
N GLU A 92 -1.32 12.16 -9.62
CA GLU A 92 -1.11 11.83 -8.21
C GLU A 92 -0.48 12.99 -7.44
N ALA A 93 0.52 13.66 -8.03
CA ALA A 93 1.11 14.84 -7.43
C ALA A 93 0.10 16.00 -7.32
N ALA A 94 -0.75 16.19 -8.34
CA ALA A 94 -1.82 17.18 -8.31
C ALA A 94 -2.89 16.83 -7.27
N ASP A 95 -3.35 15.58 -7.21
CA ASP A 95 -4.30 15.08 -6.21
C ASP A 95 -3.78 15.31 -4.78
N LYS A 96 -2.52 14.96 -4.51
CA LYS A 96 -1.88 15.23 -3.23
C LYS A 96 -1.85 16.72 -2.89
N SER A 97 -1.54 17.57 -3.88
CA SER A 97 -1.52 19.03 -3.70
C SER A 97 -2.91 19.60 -3.40
N PHE A 98 -3.95 19.15 -4.12
CA PHE A 98 -5.32 19.57 -3.86
C PHE A 98 -5.80 19.12 -2.48
N LYS A 99 -5.57 17.86 -2.11
CA LYS A 99 -5.90 17.34 -0.76
C LYS A 99 -5.22 18.15 0.34
N ALA A 100 -3.94 18.47 0.18
CA ALA A 100 -3.21 19.28 1.15
C ALA A 100 -3.81 20.69 1.30
N LYS A 101 -4.19 21.34 0.19
CA LYS A 101 -4.83 22.66 0.21
C LYS A 101 -6.21 22.64 0.85
N ILE A 102 -7.03 21.63 0.54
CA ILE A 102 -8.35 21.44 1.15
C ILE A 102 -8.21 21.27 2.66
N LEU A 103 -7.32 20.38 3.11
CA LEU A 103 -7.06 20.18 4.54
C LEU A 103 -6.54 21.44 5.24
N ALA A 104 -5.67 22.21 4.59
CA ALA A 104 -5.17 23.47 5.13
C ALA A 104 -6.28 24.52 5.28
N TYR A 105 -7.20 24.61 4.31
CA TYR A 105 -8.35 25.50 4.37
C TYR A 105 -9.32 25.09 5.49
N GLU A 106 -9.66 23.80 5.59
CA GLU A 106 -10.53 23.28 6.65
C GLU A 106 -9.94 23.53 8.05
N LYS A 107 -8.62 23.35 8.20
CA LYS A 107 -7.91 23.69 9.44
C LYS A 107 -8.03 25.18 9.76
N LYS A 108 -7.78 26.06 8.77
CA LYS A 108 -7.92 27.51 8.96
C LYS A 108 -9.34 27.88 9.38
N LEU A 109 -10.35 27.31 8.73
CA LEU A 109 -11.76 27.55 9.06
C LEU A 109 -12.10 27.08 10.49
N ALA A 110 -11.55 25.95 10.93
CA ALA A 110 -11.70 25.47 12.30
C ALA A 110 -10.99 26.38 13.32
N ASP A 111 -9.76 26.82 13.03
CA ASP A 111 -9.00 27.74 13.89
C ASP A 111 -9.69 29.10 14.01
N ASP A 112 -10.19 29.67 12.90
CA ASP A 112 -10.93 30.93 12.89
C ASP A 112 -12.24 30.80 13.70
N ARG A 113 -12.99 29.71 13.56
CA ARG A 113 -14.15 29.41 14.41
C ARG A 113 -13.79 29.36 15.89
N ARG A 114 -12.69 28.67 16.25
CA ARG A 114 -12.25 28.58 17.64
C ARG A 114 -11.87 29.94 18.22
N ARG A 115 -11.20 30.80 17.44
CA ARG A 115 -10.85 32.16 17.87
C ARG A 115 -12.08 33.01 18.16
N VAL A 116 -13.07 32.98 17.28
CA VAL A 116 -14.34 33.70 17.47
C VAL A 116 -15.07 33.19 18.72
N GLU A 117 -15.11 31.88 18.94
CA GLU A 117 -15.72 31.28 20.14
C GLU A 117 -14.99 31.66 21.43
N GLU A 118 -13.65 31.67 21.42
CA GLU A 118 -12.84 32.10 22.57
C GLU A 118 -13.00 33.60 22.87
N GLU A 119 -13.03 34.46 21.85
CA GLU A 119 -13.28 35.90 22.00
C GLU A 119 -14.70 36.19 22.49
N ALA A 120 -15.69 35.43 22.03
CA ALA A 120 -17.06 35.50 22.53
C ALA A 120 -17.14 35.07 24.00
N ARG A 121 -16.45 33.97 24.39
CA ARG A 121 -16.42 33.50 25.77
C ARG A 121 -15.80 34.54 26.72
N LYS A 122 -14.69 35.16 26.33
CA LYS A 122 -14.05 36.22 27.13
C LYS A 122 -14.96 37.44 27.29
N ARG A 123 -15.62 37.88 26.21
CA ARG A 123 -16.57 39.00 26.27
C ARG A 123 -17.74 38.71 27.20
N GLU A 124 -18.26 37.48 27.20
CA GLU A 124 -19.32 37.08 28.12
C GLU A 124 -18.82 37.01 29.58
N GLU A 125 -17.61 36.48 29.82
CA GLU A 125 -17.00 36.45 31.15
C GLU A 125 -16.79 37.87 31.73
N ASP A 126 -16.21 38.79 30.94
CA ASP A 126 -15.98 40.18 31.33
C ASP A 126 -17.30 40.91 31.63
N ARG A 127 -18.32 40.65 30.80
CA ARG A 127 -19.65 41.23 30.93
C ARG A 127 -20.40 40.70 32.14
N LEU A 128 -20.32 39.39 32.41
CA LEU A 128 -20.90 38.79 33.62
C LEU A 128 -20.20 39.29 34.88
N ALA A 129 -18.87 39.51 34.83
CA ALA A 129 -18.13 40.11 35.93
C ALA A 129 -18.59 41.56 36.19
N LYS A 130 -18.76 42.36 35.13
CA LYS A 130 -19.27 43.74 35.23
C LYS A 130 -20.70 43.77 35.77
N LEU A 131 -21.56 42.85 35.35
CA LEU A 131 -22.93 42.74 35.84
C LEU A 131 -22.96 42.41 37.34
N LYS A 132 -22.14 41.45 37.79
CA LYS A 132 -22.01 41.11 39.21
C LYS A 132 -21.48 42.28 40.04
N GLU A 133 -20.57 43.08 39.50
CA GLU A 133 -20.05 44.28 40.16
C GLU A 133 -21.12 45.38 40.29
N LEU A 134 -21.95 45.58 39.25
CA LEU A 134 -23.07 46.52 39.27
C LEU A 134 -24.18 46.06 40.22
N GLU A 135 -24.51 44.76 40.23
CA GLU A 135 -25.47 44.15 41.17
C GLU A 135 -25.00 44.32 42.63
N GLN A 136 -23.70 44.24 42.92
CA GLN A 136 -23.16 44.53 44.26
C GLN A 136 -23.23 46.02 44.63
N LYS A 137 -23.31 46.92 43.66
CA LYS A 137 -23.42 48.37 43.85
C LYS A 137 -24.87 48.88 43.88
N GLU A 138 -25.88 48.00 43.79
CA GLU A 138 -27.31 48.35 43.74
C GLU A 138 -27.78 49.14 44.98
N ILE A 139 -27.68 50.47 44.90
CA ILE A 139 -28.30 51.42 45.84
C ILE A 139 -29.05 52.53 45.07
N THR A 140 -28.82 52.71 43.76
CA THR A 140 -29.36 53.83 42.96
C THR A 140 -30.11 53.40 41.68
N PRO A 141 -31.16 54.15 41.26
CA PRO A 141 -32.00 53.81 40.09
C PRO A 141 -31.29 53.89 38.73
N GLU A 142 -30.17 54.61 38.63
CA GLU A 142 -29.33 54.65 37.42
C GLU A 142 -28.64 53.30 37.15
N VAL A 143 -28.21 52.60 38.21
CA VAL A 143 -27.58 51.27 38.13
C VAL A 143 -28.57 50.21 37.62
N GLN A 144 -29.86 50.37 37.95
CA GLN A 144 -30.96 49.48 37.49
C GLN A 144 -31.29 49.63 36.00
N GLN A 145 -31.11 50.83 35.43
CA GLN A 145 -31.29 51.04 33.99
C GLN A 145 -30.11 50.47 33.19
N GLU A 146 -28.88 50.63 33.71
CA GLU A 146 -27.66 50.10 33.09
C GLU A 146 -27.65 48.55 33.09
N THR A 147 -28.11 47.90 34.18
CA THR A 147 -28.29 46.43 34.23
C THR A 147 -29.32 45.90 33.24
N ARG A 148 -30.40 46.65 32.96
CA ARG A 148 -31.42 46.24 31.96
C ARG A 148 -30.91 46.33 30.54
N GLN A 149 -30.24 47.43 30.18
CA GLN A 149 -29.65 47.61 28.85
C GLN A 149 -28.61 46.52 28.56
N LEU A 150 -27.76 46.21 29.54
CA LEU A 150 -26.79 45.11 29.45
C LEU A 150 -27.43 43.72 29.29
N LYS A 151 -28.67 43.50 29.75
CA LYS A 151 -29.40 42.22 29.57
C LYS A 151 -30.07 42.14 28.20
N ASP A 152 -30.63 43.24 27.69
CA ASP A 152 -31.23 43.28 26.35
C ASP A 152 -30.19 43.10 25.23
N ASP A 153 -29.00 43.69 25.42
CA ASP A 153 -27.86 43.46 24.52
C ASP A 153 -27.38 41.99 24.54
N GLN A 154 -27.69 41.18 25.58
CA GLN A 154 -27.22 39.78 25.68
C GLN A 154 -28.01 38.91 24.71
N VAL A 155 -29.31 39.16 24.65
CA VAL A 155 -30.24 38.44 23.78
C VAL A 155 -29.92 38.74 22.32
N ALA A 156 -29.64 40.00 21.98
CA ALA A 156 -29.30 40.40 20.62
C ALA A 156 -27.99 39.76 20.11
N GLU A 157 -26.95 39.69 20.95
CA GLU A 157 -25.66 39.13 20.57
C GLU A 157 -25.67 37.59 20.52
N GLN A 158 -26.44 36.92 21.39
CA GLN A 158 -26.64 35.47 21.32
C GLN A 158 -27.34 35.03 20.02
N ILE A 159 -28.34 35.79 19.54
CA ILE A 159 -29.04 35.50 18.28
C ILE A 159 -28.07 35.62 17.09
N HIS A 160 -27.18 36.61 17.09
CA HIS A 160 -26.21 36.81 16.00
C HIS A 160 -25.11 35.73 15.95
N LEU A 161 -24.71 35.19 17.11
CA LEU A 161 -23.71 34.11 17.17
C LEU A 161 -24.28 32.76 16.71
N GLU A 162 -25.58 32.50 16.90
CA GLU A 162 -26.23 31.27 16.46
C GLU A 162 -26.39 31.17 14.93
N GLU A 163 -26.61 32.29 14.25
CA GLU A 163 -26.75 32.32 12.79
C GLU A 163 -25.45 31.95 12.05
N THR A 164 -24.28 32.25 12.64
CA THR A 164 -22.97 31.98 12.02
C THR A 164 -22.49 30.53 12.17
N LYS A 165 -23.14 29.71 13.01
CA LYS A 165 -22.75 28.31 13.24
C LYS A 165 -23.41 27.31 12.27
N ARG A 166 -24.34 27.75 11.43
CA ARG A 166 -25.04 26.89 10.46
C ARG A 166 -24.31 26.85 9.13
N ASP A 167 -23.25 26.05 9.06
CA ASP A 167 -22.81 25.50 7.77
C ASP A 167 -22.16 24.13 7.99
N LYS A 168 -23.02 23.13 8.19
CA LYS A 168 -22.61 21.73 8.22
C LYS A 168 -22.99 21.10 6.89
N THR A 169 -21.97 20.87 6.07
CA THR A 169 -22.00 20.09 4.82
C THR A 169 -22.47 20.89 3.60
N GLN A 170 -21.55 21.64 3.00
CA GLN A 170 -21.75 22.15 1.64
C GLN A 170 -21.62 20.98 0.65
N HIS A 171 -22.74 20.53 0.09
CA HIS A 171 -22.76 19.68 -1.09
C HIS A 171 -22.37 20.51 -2.30
N PHE A 172 -21.10 20.50 -2.68
CA PHE A 172 -20.68 21.08 -3.95
C PHE A 172 -20.99 20.09 -5.08
N SER A 173 -22.04 20.38 -5.86
CA SER A 173 -22.40 19.75 -7.15
C SER A 173 -21.94 18.28 -7.31
N GLY A 174 -22.54 17.34 -6.58
CA GLY A 174 -22.35 15.91 -6.80
C GLY A 174 -21.06 15.26 -6.28
N VAL A 175 -20.16 16.01 -5.62
CA VAL A 175 -18.94 15.46 -5.01
C VAL A 175 -19.05 15.52 -3.49
N SER A 176 -19.09 14.35 -2.83
CA SER A 176 -19.04 14.23 -1.37
C SER A 176 -17.60 14.05 -0.91
N THR A 177 -17.02 15.07 -0.29
CA THR A 177 -15.70 14.98 0.33
C THR A 177 -15.87 14.66 1.81
N THR A 178 -15.57 13.42 2.22
CA THR A 178 -15.60 12.99 3.62
C THR A 178 -14.17 12.89 4.17
N ILE A 179 -13.87 13.67 5.21
CA ILE A 179 -12.59 13.58 5.94
C ILE A 179 -12.68 12.43 6.93
N LYS A 180 -11.80 11.44 6.82
CA LYS A 180 -11.70 10.30 7.76
C LYS A 180 -10.41 10.43 8.59
N GLN A 181 -10.52 10.20 9.89
CA GLN A 181 -9.36 10.02 10.77
C GLN A 181 -8.83 8.59 10.59
N VAL A 182 -7.55 8.44 10.28
CA VAL A 182 -6.87 7.13 10.12
C VAL A 182 -5.80 7.02 11.20
N TRP A 183 -5.83 5.94 11.97
CA TRP A 183 -4.80 5.63 12.94
C TRP A 183 -3.53 5.18 12.21
N THR A 184 -2.45 5.94 12.38
CA THR A 184 -1.09 5.60 11.94
C THR A 184 -0.25 5.36 13.19
N PHE A 185 0.73 4.46 13.10
CA PHE A 185 1.69 4.19 14.17
C PHE A 185 3.10 4.48 13.68
N GLU A 186 3.95 4.95 14.59
CA GLU A 186 5.39 5.09 14.42
C GLU A 186 6.05 4.27 15.52
N VAL A 187 7.06 3.47 15.18
CA VAL A 187 7.75 2.61 16.15
C VAL A 187 8.88 3.43 16.77
N GLU A 188 8.67 3.92 17.99
CA GLU A 188 9.67 4.69 18.73
C GLU A 188 10.84 3.80 19.21
N ASN A 189 10.53 2.60 19.72
CA ASN A 189 11.53 1.65 20.23
C ASN A 189 11.18 0.20 19.86
N VAL A 190 12.08 -0.46 19.11
CA VAL A 190 11.89 -1.84 18.64
C VAL A 190 12.04 -2.85 19.77
N ALA A 191 12.76 -2.54 20.85
CA ALA A 191 13.02 -3.46 21.96
C ALA A 191 11.81 -3.66 22.89
N GLU A 192 10.90 -2.68 22.93
CA GLU A 192 9.67 -2.75 23.72
C GLU A 192 8.50 -3.36 22.90
N LEU A 193 8.72 -3.58 21.60
CA LEU A 193 7.73 -4.19 20.73
C LEU A 193 7.58 -5.68 21.11
N PRO A 194 6.35 -6.19 21.33
CA PRO A 194 6.15 -7.60 21.64
C PRO A 194 6.71 -8.51 20.55
N THR A 195 7.29 -9.65 20.93
CA THR A 195 7.95 -10.59 20.02
C THR A 195 7.05 -11.08 18.88
N ASP A 196 5.74 -11.10 19.08
CA ASP A 196 4.74 -11.47 18.07
C ASP A 196 4.76 -10.56 16.83
N TYR A 197 5.24 -9.32 16.98
CA TYR A 197 5.34 -8.34 15.89
C TYR A 197 6.77 -8.23 15.32
N LEU A 198 7.76 -8.96 15.86
CA LEU A 198 9.13 -9.04 15.33
C LEU A 198 9.25 -10.22 14.36
N LEU A 199 9.21 -9.96 13.05
CA LEU A 199 9.49 -10.97 12.03
C LEU A 199 11.01 -11.17 11.85
N PRO A 200 11.52 -12.42 11.92
CA PRO A 200 12.93 -12.72 11.65
C PRO A 200 13.32 -12.38 10.20
N ASN A 201 14.44 -11.69 10.03
CA ASN A 201 14.96 -11.34 8.70
C ASN A 201 15.72 -12.53 8.08
N GLU A 202 15.00 -13.39 7.34
CA GLU A 202 15.58 -14.56 6.66
C GLU A 202 16.77 -14.22 5.74
N PRO A 203 16.77 -13.13 4.94
CA PRO A 203 17.93 -12.74 4.13
C PRO A 203 19.23 -12.56 4.94
N LEU A 204 19.15 -11.91 6.11
CA LEU A 204 20.33 -11.69 6.96
C LEU A 204 20.81 -13.00 7.60
N ILE A 205 19.89 -13.86 8.04
CA ILE A 205 20.22 -15.18 8.58
C ILE A 205 20.93 -16.02 7.50
N ARG A 206 20.39 -16.05 6.27
CA ARG A 206 21.01 -16.76 5.15
C ARG A 206 22.41 -16.22 4.81
N LYS A 207 22.60 -14.90 4.87
CA LYS A 207 23.92 -14.27 4.69
C LYS A 207 24.91 -14.69 5.78
N ALA A 208 24.49 -14.75 7.05
CA ALA A 208 25.33 -15.19 8.16
C ALA A 208 25.69 -16.69 8.07
N VAL A 209 24.74 -17.55 7.69
CA VAL A 209 24.96 -18.98 7.44
C VAL A 209 25.97 -19.18 6.30
N ASN A 210 25.84 -18.42 5.21
CA ASN A 210 26.77 -18.45 4.08
C ASN A 210 28.16 -17.92 4.44
N ALA A 211 28.25 -16.96 5.36
CA ALA A 211 29.52 -16.42 5.88
C ALA A 211 30.22 -17.39 6.86
N GLY A 212 29.62 -18.55 7.16
CA GLY A 212 30.23 -19.60 7.98
C GLY A 212 29.78 -19.59 9.44
N VAL A 213 28.84 -18.74 9.85
CA VAL A 213 28.27 -18.78 11.21
C VAL A 213 27.36 -20.00 11.32
N ARG A 214 27.74 -20.95 12.19
CA ARG A 214 27.01 -22.22 12.39
C ARG A 214 26.17 -22.27 13.67
N THR A 215 26.24 -21.23 14.49
CA THR A 215 25.44 -21.08 15.71
C THR A 215 24.84 -19.69 15.75
N ILE A 216 23.51 -19.61 15.63
CA ILE A 216 22.72 -18.39 15.83
C ILE A 216 21.67 -18.72 16.89
N PRO A 217 21.61 -17.99 18.03
CA PRO A 217 20.58 -18.23 19.04
C PRO A 217 19.17 -18.21 18.42
N GLY A 218 18.40 -19.28 18.62
CA GLY A 218 17.05 -19.42 18.07
C GLY A 218 16.95 -19.99 16.64
N VAL A 219 18.07 -20.25 15.94
CA VAL A 219 18.06 -20.83 14.58
C VAL A 219 18.86 -22.14 14.53
N ARG A 220 18.23 -23.21 14.05
CA ARG A 220 18.89 -24.51 13.82
C ARG A 220 19.42 -24.58 12.38
N ILE A 221 20.74 -24.74 12.23
CA ILE A 221 21.42 -24.86 10.92
C ILE A 221 21.80 -26.33 10.70
N PHE A 222 21.48 -26.90 9.53
CA PHE A 222 21.80 -28.29 9.17
C PHE A 222 22.28 -28.40 7.72
N GLN A 223 23.06 -29.45 7.40
CA GLN A 223 23.51 -29.77 6.05
C GLN A 223 22.64 -30.87 5.45
N LYS A 224 22.35 -30.76 4.15
CA LYS A 224 21.60 -31.76 3.37
C LYS A 224 22.40 -32.04 2.10
N ASP A 225 22.65 -33.32 1.81
CA ASP A 225 23.38 -33.74 0.62
C ASP A 225 22.57 -33.40 -0.65
N GLN A 226 23.24 -32.82 -1.63
CA GLN A 226 22.64 -32.44 -2.91
C GLN A 226 23.58 -32.83 -4.06
N LEU A 227 23.12 -33.72 -4.94
CA LEU A 227 23.83 -34.05 -6.17
C LEU A 227 23.75 -32.86 -7.15
N SER A 228 24.89 -32.26 -7.47
CA SER A 228 24.98 -31.17 -8.44
C SER A 228 25.83 -31.60 -9.62
N SER A 229 25.25 -31.58 -10.82
CA SER A 229 25.96 -31.78 -12.08
C SER A 229 25.95 -30.47 -12.88
N ARG A 230 27.12 -29.86 -13.07
CA ARG A 230 27.30 -28.64 -13.87
C ARG A 230 27.61 -28.99 -15.33
N PHE A 231 27.05 -28.21 -16.25
CA PHE A 231 27.50 -28.05 -17.63
C PHE A 231 27.91 -26.59 -17.81
#